data_AF-A0A438G1Y6-F1
#
_entry.id   AF-A0A438G1Y6-F1
#
_cell.length_a   1.000
_cell.length_b   1.000
_cell.length_c   1.000
_cell.angle_alpha   90.00
_cell.angle_beta   90.00
_cell.angle_gamma   90.00
#
_symmetry.space_group_name_H-M   'P 1'
#
loop_
_entity.id
_entity.type
_entity.pdbx_description
1 polymer ?
#
loop_
_entity_poly.entity_id
_entity_poly.type
_entity_poly.pdbx_seq_one_letter_code
_entity_poly.pdbx_strand_id
1 'polypeptide(L)'
;MEKMRDGASKRYKEFQIPWEWMLNTGLIGQIKISSTKLAKKYMKRIIKEMQSIECSQEDNLMLQGVRFAFRVHQFAGGFDVDTMHAFEELKRVGTGSNKQQHAVNTIQEC
;
A
#
# COMPACT_ATOMS: atom_id res chain seq x y z
N MET A 1 9.60 -8.81 14.95
CA MET A 1 9.26 -7.37 15.03
C MET A 1 10.53 -6.50 15.04
N GLU A 2 11.52 -6.78 14.17
CA GLU A 2 12.86 -6.17 14.30
C GLU A 2 13.74 -6.50 13.07
N LYS A 3 13.58 -5.81 11.95
CA LYS A 3 14.57 -5.88 10.85
C LYS A 3 14.86 -4.50 10.24
N MET A 4 13.87 -3.62 10.16
CA MET A 4 14.10 -2.22 9.76
C MET A 4 14.56 -1.30 10.91
N ARG A 5 14.43 -1.73 12.17
CA ARG A 5 14.81 -0.95 13.35
C ARG A 5 16.35 -0.79 13.44
N ASP A 6 17.10 -1.85 13.19
CA ASP A 6 18.56 -1.84 13.38
C ASP A 6 19.31 -0.98 12.36
N GLY A 7 18.80 -0.89 11.13
CA GLY A 7 19.48 -0.14 10.06
C GLY A 7 19.41 1.38 10.23
N ALA A 8 18.31 1.91 10.79
CA ALA A 8 18.13 3.36 10.94
C ALA A 8 18.87 3.88 12.18
N SER A 9 18.74 3.20 13.32
CA SER A 9 19.38 3.57 14.58
C SER A 9 20.91 3.59 14.47
N LYS A 10 21.51 2.63 13.75
CA LYS A 10 22.95 2.62 13.49
C LYS A 10 23.40 3.89 12.76
N ARG A 11 22.69 4.28 11.70
CA ARG A 11 22.99 5.50 10.93
C ARG A 11 22.79 6.76 11.76
N TYR A 12 21.73 6.85 12.56
CA TYR A 12 21.52 8.00 13.43
C TYR A 12 22.68 8.17 14.43
N LYS A 13 23.18 7.06 14.99
CA LYS A 13 24.37 7.08 15.84
C LYS A 13 25.63 7.53 15.07
N GLU A 14 25.85 7.04 13.85
CA GLU A 14 26.98 7.44 12.98
C GLU A 14 26.95 8.94 12.65
N PHE A 15 25.75 9.51 12.43
CA PHE A 15 25.56 10.94 12.16
C PHE A 15 25.40 11.81 13.40
N GLN A 16 25.58 11.26 14.61
CA GLN A 16 25.36 11.97 15.88
C GLN A 16 23.97 12.62 16.01
N ILE A 17 22.96 12.03 15.35
CA ILE A 17 21.57 12.47 15.46
C ILE A 17 20.99 11.87 16.76
N PRO A 18 20.55 12.71 17.72
CA PRO A 18 19.91 12.21 18.92
C PRO A 18 18.55 11.61 18.51
N TRP A 19 18.39 10.30 18.70
CA TRP A 19 17.22 9.54 18.21
C TRP A 19 16.52 8.76 19.33
N GLU A 20 17.17 8.63 20.49
CA GLU A 20 16.68 7.94 21.68
C GLU A 20 15.38 8.57 22.20
N TRP A 21 15.26 9.90 22.13
CA TRP A 21 14.03 10.59 22.52
C TRP A 21 12.81 10.18 21.67
N MET A 22 13.01 9.82 20.40
CA MET A 22 11.93 9.35 19.52
C MET A 22 11.41 7.97 19.94
N LEU A 23 12.28 7.14 20.52
CA LEU A 23 11.88 5.88 21.13
C LEU A 23 11.13 6.12 22.45
N ASN A 24 11.72 6.92 23.34
CA ASN A 24 11.21 7.13 24.69
C ASN A 24 9.81 7.78 24.69
N THR A 25 9.55 8.66 23.73
CA THR A 25 8.24 9.32 23.55
C THR A 25 7.21 8.44 22.82
N GLY A 26 7.62 7.30 22.25
CA GLY A 26 6.76 6.47 21.42
C GLY A 26 6.43 7.10 20.05
N LEU A 27 7.10 8.18 19.65
CA LEU A 27 6.85 8.89 18.39
C LEU A 27 6.95 7.95 17.18
N ILE A 28 7.92 7.03 17.18
CA ILE A 28 8.05 6.02 16.11
C ILE A 28 6.79 5.16 15.98
N GLY A 29 6.18 4.78 17.11
CA GLY A 29 4.92 4.03 17.12
C GLY A 29 3.78 4.83 16.49
N GLN A 30 3.67 6.12 16.83
CA GLN A 30 2.67 7.03 16.26
C GLN A 30 2.84 7.23 14.75
N ILE A 31 4.09 7.39 14.29
CA ILE A 31 4.40 7.50 12.86
C ILE A 31 3.96 6.22 12.14
N LYS A 32 4.29 5.03 12.67
CA LYS A 32 3.87 3.76 12.09
C LYS A 32 2.35 3.64 11.97
N ILE A 33 1.62 3.94 13.05
CA ILE A 33 0.15 3.91 13.08
C ILE A 33 -0.41 4.89 12.02
N SER A 34 0.15 6.10 11.94
CA SER A 34 -0.31 7.13 11.00
C SER A 34 -0.03 6.74 9.55
N SER A 35 1.15 6.16 9.27
CA SER A 35 1.50 5.63 7.95
C SER A 35 0.55 4.50 7.53
N THR A 36 0.22 3.57 8.44
CA THR A 36 -0.74 2.49 8.17
C THR A 36 -2.13 3.02 7.86
N LYS A 37 -2.62 4.01 8.64
CA LYS A 37 -3.90 4.70 8.36
C LYS A 37 -3.90 5.39 6.99
N LEU A 38 -2.79 6.01 6.60
CA LEU A 38 -2.64 6.64 5.30
C LEU A 38 -2.64 5.59 4.18
N ALA A 39 -1.93 4.48 4.34
CA ALA A 39 -1.96 3.35 3.41
C ALA A 39 -3.39 2.84 3.19
N LYS A 40 -4.15 2.61 4.26
CA LYS A 40 -5.55 2.20 4.18
C LYS A 40 -6.38 3.16 3.31
N LYS A 41 -6.27 4.48 3.56
CA LYS A 41 -7.00 5.50 2.78
C LYS A 41 -6.59 5.49 1.31
N TYR A 42 -5.30 5.35 1.03
CA TYR A 42 -4.77 5.33 -0.32
C TYR A 42 -5.20 4.09 -1.11
N MET A 43 -5.12 2.90 -0.49
CA MET A 43 -5.58 1.65 -1.11
C MET A 43 -7.08 1.71 -1.47
N LYS A 44 -7.91 2.20 -0.53
CA LYS A 44 -9.34 2.41 -0.78
C LYS A 44 -9.61 3.39 -1.92
N ARG A 45 -8.82 4.46 -2.01
CA ARG A 45 -8.93 5.41 -3.12
C ARG A 45 -8.59 4.72 -4.44
N ILE A 46 -7.49 3.99 -4.52
CA ILE A 46 -7.11 3.27 -5.75
C ILE A 46 -8.22 2.30 -6.16
N ILE A 47 -8.73 1.48 -5.24
CA ILE A 47 -9.83 0.55 -5.52
C ILE A 47 -11.02 1.27 -6.15
N LYS A 48 -11.40 2.44 -5.61
CA LYS A 48 -12.50 3.25 -6.15
C LYS A 48 -12.17 3.78 -7.55
N GLU A 49 -10.98 4.33 -7.76
CA GLU A 49 -10.56 4.86 -9.05
C GLU A 49 -10.53 3.74 -10.12
N MET A 50 -10.04 2.55 -9.79
CA MET A 50 -10.05 1.36 -10.68
C MET A 50 -11.46 0.88 -11.06
N GLN A 51 -12.48 1.23 -10.29
CA GLN A 51 -13.87 0.89 -10.63
C GLN A 51 -14.53 1.96 -11.50
N SER A 52 -13.95 3.16 -11.56
CA SER A 52 -14.51 4.32 -12.26
C SER A 52 -13.78 4.71 -13.55
N ILE A 53 -12.59 4.16 -13.78
CA ILE A 53 -11.70 4.58 -14.87
C ILE A 53 -11.99 3.75 -16.13
N GLU A 54 -12.39 4.41 -17.22
CA GLU A 54 -12.43 3.85 -18.59
C GLU A 54 -11.09 4.07 -19.35
N CYS A 55 -9.95 4.24 -18.65
CA CYS A 55 -8.72 4.82 -19.25
C CYS A 55 -7.43 4.02 -18.99
N SER A 56 -6.60 3.96 -20.04
CA SER A 56 -5.30 3.27 -20.26
C SER A 56 -4.16 3.41 -19.21
N GLN A 57 -4.37 3.99 -18.03
CA GLN A 57 -3.32 4.16 -16.99
C GLN A 57 -3.53 3.29 -15.73
N GLU A 58 -4.49 2.37 -15.73
CA GLU A 58 -4.83 1.53 -14.57
C GLU A 58 -3.65 0.73 -14.02
N ASP A 59 -2.86 0.10 -14.89
CA ASP A 59 -1.74 -0.75 -14.46
C ASP A 59 -0.65 0.03 -13.72
N ASN A 60 -0.38 1.27 -14.14
CA ASN A 60 0.59 2.14 -13.48
C ASN A 60 0.10 2.55 -12.08
N LEU A 61 -1.18 2.89 -11.94
CA LEU A 61 -1.77 3.27 -10.67
C LEU A 61 -1.86 2.08 -9.70
N MET A 62 -2.25 0.90 -10.18
CA MET A 62 -2.28 -0.32 -9.38
C MET A 62 -0.88 -0.70 -8.86
N LEU A 63 0.12 -0.70 -9.75
CA LEU A 63 1.49 -1.04 -9.38
C LEU A 63 2.06 -0.07 -8.33
N GLN A 64 1.81 1.24 -8.49
CA GLN A 64 2.19 2.24 -7.50
C GLN A 64 1.46 2.03 -6.16
N GLY A 65 0.18 1.71 -6.21
CA GLY A 65 -0.65 1.33 -5.06
C GLY A 65 -0.06 0.21 -4.24
N VAL A 66 0.23 -0.92 -4.89
CA VAL A 66 0.77 -2.11 -4.25
C VAL A 66 2.18 -1.84 -3.70
N ARG A 67 3.04 -1.14 -4.46
CA ARG A 67 4.40 -0.79 -4.00
C ARG A 67 4.36 0.10 -2.76
N PHE A 68 3.48 1.10 -2.75
CA PHE A 68 3.32 1.97 -1.59
C PHE A 68 2.84 1.18 -0.36
N ALA A 69 1.78 0.38 -0.51
CA ALA A 69 1.27 -0.45 0.57
C ALA A 69 2.35 -1.40 1.12
N PHE A 70 3.10 -2.06 0.24
CA PHE A 70 4.20 -2.94 0.65
C PHE A 70 5.28 -2.21 1.45
N ARG A 71 5.67 -1.00 1.03
CA ARG A 71 6.66 -0.19 1.77
C ARG A 71 6.16 0.18 3.16
N VAL A 72 4.89 0.56 3.29
CA VAL A 72 4.29 0.86 4.60
C VAL A 72 4.19 -0.40 5.47
N HIS A 73 3.83 -1.55 4.89
CA HIS A 73 3.80 -2.83 5.60
C HIS A 73 5.17 -3.17 6.21
N GLN A 74 6.24 -3.10 5.40
CA GLN A 74 7.60 -3.36 5.88
C GLN A 74 8.02 -2.36 6.98
N PHE A 75 7.65 -1.09 6.82
CA PHE A 75 7.96 -0.04 7.79
C PHE A 75 7.24 -0.21 9.13
N ALA A 76 5.92 -0.43 9.10
CA ALA A 76 5.11 -0.62 10.29
C ALA A 76 5.43 -1.96 10.98
N GLY A 77 5.88 -2.96 10.21
CA GLY A 77 6.09 -4.32 10.68
C GLY A 77 4.83 -5.19 10.58
N GLY A 78 3.92 -4.83 9.68
CA GLY A 78 2.60 -5.46 9.52
C GLY A 78 1.48 -4.43 9.38
N PHE A 79 0.29 -4.92 9.02
CA PHE A 79 -0.95 -4.16 9.03
C PHE A 79 -1.86 -4.63 10.16
N ASP A 80 -2.69 -3.71 10.67
CA ASP A 80 -3.86 -4.07 11.46
C ASP A 80 -4.91 -4.77 10.59
N VAL A 81 -5.91 -5.39 11.22
CA VAL A 81 -6.95 -6.19 10.54
C VAL A 81 -7.66 -5.39 9.44
N ASP A 82 -8.07 -4.15 9.73
CA ASP A 82 -8.80 -3.36 8.74
C ASP A 82 -7.92 -2.94 7.57
N THR A 83 -6.65 -2.62 7.84
CA THR A 83 -5.71 -2.21 6.79
C THR A 83 -5.30 -3.42 5.95
N MET A 84 -5.19 -4.61 6.55
CA MET A 84 -4.97 -5.86 5.82
C MET A 84 -6.14 -6.17 4.88
N HIS A 85 -7.37 -6.03 5.35
CA HIS A 85 -8.56 -6.20 4.51
C HIS A 85 -8.53 -5.27 3.29
N ALA A 86 -8.18 -3.99 3.47
CA ALA A 86 -8.04 -3.05 2.35
C ALA A 86 -6.93 -3.44 1.37
N PHE A 87 -5.85 -4.07 1.86
CA PHE A 87 -4.75 -4.57 1.02
C PHE A 87 -5.15 -5.82 0.23
N GLU A 88 -5.88 -6.75 0.84
CA GLU A 88 -6.42 -7.94 0.17
C GLU A 88 -7.42 -7.55 -0.92
N GLU A 89 -8.26 -6.56 -0.64
CA GLU A 89 -9.19 -6.01 -1.63
C GLU A 89 -8.45 -5.36 -2.81
N LEU A 90 -7.40 -4.57 -2.53
CA LEU A 90 -6.55 -3.99 -3.56
C LEU A 90 -5.92 -5.08 -4.45
N LYS A 91 -5.39 -6.14 -3.84
CA LYS A 91 -4.84 -7.29 -4.59
C LYS A 91 -5.89 -7.95 -5.46
N ARG A 92 -7.09 -8.19 -4.92
CA ARG A 92 -8.21 -8.80 -5.64
C ARG A 92 -8.55 -8.00 -6.90
N VAL A 93 -8.67 -6.68 -6.77
CA VAL A 93 -8.94 -5.77 -7.91
C VAL A 93 -7.80 -5.85 -8.92
N GLY A 94 -6.54 -5.74 -8.49
CA GLY A 94 -5.38 -5.81 -9.40
C GLY A 94 -5.20 -7.15 -10.12
N THR A 95 -5.63 -8.27 -9.52
CA THR A 95 -5.61 -9.59 -10.18
C THR A 95 -6.86 -9.87 -11.02
N GLY A 96 -7.98 -9.19 -10.71
CA GLY A 96 -9.27 -9.40 -11.36
C GLY A 96 -9.39 -8.73 -12.74
N SER A 97 -8.66 -7.64 -12.98
CA SER A 97 -8.73 -6.89 -14.25
C SER A 97 -8.13 -7.60 -15.48
N ASN A 98 -7.54 -8.80 -15.33
CA ASN A 98 -7.01 -9.59 -16.46
C ASN A 98 -8.02 -10.56 -17.10
N LYS A 99 -9.32 -10.46 -16.78
CA LYS A 99 -10.37 -11.31 -17.37
C LYS A 99 -11.62 -10.51 -17.73
N GLN A 100 -11.52 -9.63 -18.73
CA GLN A 100 -12.65 -9.22 -19.59
C GLN A 100 -12.16 -8.44 -20.82
N GLN A 101 -11.35 -9.07 -21.66
CA GLN A 101 -11.30 -8.75 -23.09
C GLN A 101 -11.66 -10.04 -23.85
N HIS A 102 -12.61 -9.88 -24.78
CA HIS A 102 -13.38 -10.90 -25.51
C HIS A 102 -14.52 -11.59 -24.75
N ALA A 103 -15.72 -11.01 -24.82
CA ALA A 103 -16.85 -11.67 -25.50
C ALA A 103 -18.14 -10.82 -25.43
N VAL A 104 -18.26 -9.79 -26.28
CA VAL A 104 -19.54 -9.18 -26.75
C VAL A 104 -19.10 -8.35 -27.98
N ASN A 105 -19.43 -8.57 -29.26
CA ASN A 105 -20.63 -9.02 -29.96
C ASN A 105 -20.24 -9.54 -31.36
N THR A 106 -20.86 -10.62 -31.83
CA THR A 106 -21.46 -10.70 -33.18
C THR A 106 -22.42 -11.90 -33.17
N ILE A 107 -23.69 -11.62 -32.89
CA ILE A 107 -24.79 -12.43 -33.42
C ILE A 107 -25.55 -11.50 -34.37
N GLN A 108 -25.63 -11.97 -35.61
CA GLN A 108 -26.53 -11.58 -36.70
C GLN A 108 -26.25 -10.29 -37.48
N GLU A 109 -25.74 -10.47 -38.71
CA GLU A 109 -26.41 -10.04 -39.95
C GLU A 109 -25.81 -10.80 -41.16
N CYS A 110 -26.71 -11.34 -42.00
CA CYS A 110 -26.54 -12.15 -43.22
C CYS A 110 -26.21 -13.64 -43.09
#